data_AF-A0A8F5C246-F1
#
_entry.id   AF-A0A8F5C246-F1
#
_cell.length_a   1.000
_cell.length_b   1.000
_cell.length_c   1.000
_cell.angle_alpha   90.00
_cell.angle_beta   90.00
_cell.angle_gamma   90.00
#
_symmetry.space_group_name_H-M   'P 1'
#
loop_
_entity.id
_entity.type
_entity.pdbx_description
1 polymer ?
#
loop_
_entity_poly.entity_id
_entity_poly.type
_entity_poly.pdbx_seq_one_letter_code
_entity_poly.pdbx_strand_id
1 'polypeptide(L)'
;MVFMNDDEEFIIMNVRTRFNDKKRAFTQLVKSSKALDNAFKQYKNVIMITITIPHIFPLVIPIKDKGRIIGFIPLQDSIITKLKKNMESWIRKMWNDEDKKKKDIKVFTAYEYHRDYTLHLHIYVFGIPYLIDWSRKFGRKKENAFIYYFRKYNIPIPKELKEKYGIQSLQELKEKLDKEELSVDDKTLLSKYIFTALLDMWLQKILTRFGSVLRINLLEAYLRYKEKERLQGPINDIHQIKNGKWTGKPPKDSVIEYSSGACYRKVLSPKQYALKYVIKMVYAIAQGVSIEEKDQAKVYGYWLFGKRFNSYSPSLIPKESKEKMKESYWHFVGVFRKLDLPDYIMDNILLDFT
;
A
#
# COMPACT_ATOMS: atom_id res chain seq x y z
N MET A 1 10.65 30.00 8.39
CA MET A 1 11.39 29.26 9.44
C MET A 1 12.67 30.03 9.66
N VAL A 2 13.02 30.28 10.90
CA VAL A 2 14.23 31.01 11.28
C VAL A 2 15.17 30.06 12.00
N PHE A 3 16.44 30.11 11.62
CA PHE A 3 17.53 29.38 12.25
C PHE A 3 18.58 30.38 12.70
N MET A 4 19.26 30.10 13.82
CA MET A 4 20.31 30.94 14.40
C MET A 4 21.59 30.13 14.56
N ASN A 5 22.74 30.69 14.26
CA ASN A 5 24.02 30.05 14.58
C ASN A 5 24.54 30.47 15.97
N ASP A 6 25.73 30.01 16.34
CA ASP A 6 26.33 30.34 17.64
C ASP A 6 26.82 31.80 17.72
N ASP A 7 26.90 32.50 16.58
CA ASP A 7 27.26 33.92 16.45
C ASP A 7 26.04 34.86 16.46
N GLU A 8 24.85 34.34 16.82
CA GLU A 8 23.56 35.06 16.82
C GLU A 8 23.12 35.60 15.45
N GLU A 9 23.68 35.08 14.37
CA GLU A 9 23.25 35.40 13.00
C GLU A 9 22.06 34.54 12.60
N PHE A 10 21.16 35.09 11.78
CA PHE A 10 19.92 34.41 11.38
C PHE A 10 19.87 34.03 9.90
N ILE A 11 19.36 32.83 9.64
CA ILE A 11 18.92 32.41 8.30
C ILE A 11 17.41 32.24 8.28
N ILE A 12 16.76 32.86 7.30
CA ILE A 12 15.34 32.69 7.04
C ILE A 12 15.14 31.79 5.83
N MET A 13 14.24 30.82 5.94
CA MET A 13 13.85 29.97 4.82
C MET A 13 12.35 29.66 4.84
N ASN A 14 11.78 29.44 3.65
CA ASN A 14 10.42 28.96 3.51
C ASN A 14 10.19 27.64 4.24
N VAL A 15 8.98 27.43 4.77
CA VAL A 15 8.60 26.16 5.42
C VAL A 15 8.71 25.03 4.40
N ARG A 16 9.71 24.17 4.56
CA ARG A 16 9.93 22.99 3.71
C ARG A 16 9.20 21.79 4.29
N THR A 17 8.15 21.39 3.60
CA THR A 17 7.36 20.19 3.87
C THR A 17 7.61 19.14 2.79
N ARG A 18 7.17 17.90 3.01
CA ARG A 18 7.21 16.88 1.94
C ARG A 18 6.32 17.21 0.72
N PHE A 19 5.56 18.29 0.77
CA PHE A 19 4.58 18.70 -0.24
C PHE A 19 5.00 19.93 -1.05
N ASN A 20 6.03 20.66 -0.62
CA ASN A 20 6.56 21.82 -1.34
C ASN A 20 8.09 21.79 -1.48
N ASP A 21 8.78 20.83 -0.85
CA ASP A 21 10.23 20.63 -1.01
C ASP A 21 10.52 19.70 -2.20
N LYS A 22 10.90 20.32 -3.33
CA LYS A 22 11.29 19.62 -4.56
C LYS A 22 12.46 18.67 -4.33
N LYS A 23 13.53 19.13 -3.64
CA LYS A 23 14.73 18.33 -3.37
C LYS A 23 14.38 17.07 -2.58
N ARG A 24 13.52 17.21 -1.58
CA ARG A 24 13.02 16.07 -0.79
C ARG A 24 12.18 15.11 -1.62
N ALA A 25 11.29 15.62 -2.48
CA ALA A 25 10.46 14.81 -3.36
C ALA A 25 11.31 13.98 -4.35
N PHE A 26 12.28 14.60 -5.02
CA PHE A 26 13.22 13.90 -5.91
C PHE A 26 14.09 12.89 -5.15
N THR A 27 14.59 13.25 -3.97
CA THR A 27 15.35 12.32 -3.11
C THR A 27 14.52 11.08 -2.77
N GLN A 28 13.23 11.27 -2.46
CA GLN A 28 12.33 10.15 -2.16
C GLN A 28 12.10 9.26 -3.39
N LEU A 29 11.98 9.83 -4.59
CA LEU A 29 11.88 9.07 -5.84
C LEU A 29 13.15 8.25 -6.09
N VAL A 30 14.33 8.86 -5.96
CA VAL A 30 15.61 8.15 -6.12
C VAL A 30 15.74 7.00 -5.11
N LYS A 31 15.43 7.25 -3.83
CA LYS A 31 15.43 6.20 -2.80
C LYS A 31 14.45 5.07 -3.13
N SER A 32 13.26 5.40 -3.63
CA SER A 32 12.25 4.42 -4.01
C SER A 32 12.69 3.58 -5.20
N SER A 33 13.29 4.21 -6.21
CA SER A 33 13.86 3.53 -7.38
C SER A 33 14.98 2.58 -6.97
N LYS A 34 15.94 3.05 -6.15
CA LYS A 34 17.06 2.26 -5.61
C LYS A 34 16.55 1.07 -4.78
N ALA A 35 15.54 1.28 -3.93
CA ALA A 35 14.92 0.21 -3.14
C ALA A 35 14.31 -0.88 -4.03
N LEU A 36 13.58 -0.50 -5.08
CA LEU A 36 13.00 -1.45 -6.03
C LEU A 36 14.07 -2.16 -6.85
N ASP A 37 15.12 -1.46 -7.29
CA ASP A 37 16.24 -2.07 -8.01
C ASP A 37 16.92 -3.15 -7.20
N ASN A 38 17.26 -2.83 -5.95
CA ASN A 38 17.87 -3.80 -5.04
C ASN A 38 16.92 -4.98 -4.79
N ALA A 39 15.63 -4.70 -4.58
CA ALA A 39 14.64 -5.74 -4.34
C ALA A 39 14.49 -6.69 -5.54
N PHE A 40 14.37 -6.17 -6.78
CA PHE A 40 14.23 -7.01 -7.98
C PHE A 40 15.53 -7.72 -8.37
N LYS A 41 16.71 -7.19 -8.02
CA LYS A 41 17.98 -7.91 -8.14
C LYS A 41 18.09 -9.06 -7.16
N GLN A 42 17.67 -8.85 -5.91
CA GLN A 42 17.79 -9.84 -4.84
C GLN A 42 16.72 -10.93 -4.90
N TYR A 43 15.49 -10.58 -5.28
CA TYR A 43 14.35 -11.47 -5.20
C TYR A 43 13.81 -11.83 -6.58
N LYS A 44 13.98 -13.10 -6.95
CA LYS A 44 13.43 -13.68 -8.18
C LYS A 44 11.91 -13.64 -8.21
N ASN A 45 11.24 -13.95 -7.10
CA ASN A 45 9.79 -14.05 -7.03
C ASN A 45 9.21 -12.90 -6.20
N VAL A 46 8.15 -12.28 -6.71
CA VAL A 46 7.44 -11.18 -6.08
C VAL A 46 5.94 -11.36 -6.35
N ILE A 47 5.11 -11.06 -5.35
CA ILE A 47 3.66 -10.95 -5.52
C ILE A 47 3.27 -9.49 -5.38
N MET A 48 2.56 -8.97 -6.37
CA MET A 48 1.91 -7.67 -6.33
C MET A 48 0.44 -7.86 -5.95
N ILE A 49 -0.02 -7.08 -4.98
CA ILE A 49 -1.36 -7.12 -4.42
C ILE A 49 -1.88 -5.69 -4.43
N THR A 50 -3.08 -5.48 -4.95
CA THR A 50 -3.79 -4.22 -4.80
C THR A 50 -4.92 -4.33 -3.79
N ILE A 51 -5.06 -3.30 -2.96
CA ILE A 51 -6.14 -3.21 -1.97
C ILE A 51 -6.84 -1.86 -2.14
N THR A 52 -8.17 -1.92 -2.28
CA THR A 52 -9.07 -0.76 -2.15
C THR A 52 -10.21 -1.17 -1.25
N ILE A 53 -10.63 -0.26 -0.38
CA ILE A 53 -11.88 -0.44 0.35
C ILE A 53 -13.02 0.14 -0.48
N PRO A 54 -14.24 -0.43 -0.43
CA PRO A 54 -15.39 0.11 -1.13
C PRO A 54 -15.59 1.62 -0.91
N HIS A 55 -15.95 2.31 -1.99
CA HIS A 55 -16.20 3.75 -2.03
C HIS A 55 -17.57 4.11 -1.42
N ILE A 56 -17.98 3.38 -0.38
CA ILE A 56 -19.23 3.55 0.38
C ILE A 56 -18.96 4.14 1.77
N PHE A 57 -17.72 4.07 2.24
CA PHE A 57 -17.35 4.58 3.55
C PHE A 57 -17.00 6.06 3.45
N PRO A 58 -17.40 6.88 4.42
CA PRO A 58 -16.99 8.28 4.45
C PRO A 58 -15.46 8.36 4.62
N LEU A 59 -14.84 9.32 3.93
CA LEU A 59 -13.40 9.58 4.02
C LEU A 59 -12.98 9.86 5.47
N VAL A 60 -13.77 10.71 6.13
CA VAL A 60 -13.58 11.12 7.52
C VAL A 60 -14.86 11.00 8.33
N ILE A 61 -14.73 10.80 9.64
CA ILE A 61 -15.83 10.92 10.59
C ILE A 61 -15.51 12.06 11.56
N PRO A 62 -16.40 13.06 11.72
CA PRO A 62 -16.21 14.11 12.71
C PRO A 62 -16.38 13.55 14.13
N ILE A 63 -15.45 13.88 15.01
CA ILE A 63 -15.57 13.66 16.44
C ILE A 63 -16.24 14.91 17.02
N LYS A 64 -17.35 14.72 17.74
CA LYS A 64 -18.10 15.81 18.38
C LYS A 64 -18.02 15.72 19.89
N ASP A 65 -17.82 16.87 20.54
CA ASP A 65 -18.00 17.05 21.98
C ASP A 65 -18.98 18.21 22.21
N LYS A 66 -20.02 17.98 23.01
CA LYS A 66 -21.12 18.93 23.29
C LYS A 66 -21.68 19.62 22.02
N GLY A 67 -21.83 18.86 20.93
CA GLY A 67 -22.33 19.35 19.64
C GLY A 67 -21.29 20.06 18.75
N ARG A 68 -20.09 20.35 19.24
CA ARG A 68 -19.01 20.98 18.48
C ARG A 68 -18.05 19.94 17.91
N ILE A 69 -17.60 20.13 16.67
CA ILE A 69 -16.59 19.26 16.06
C ILE A 69 -15.23 19.60 16.68
N ILE A 70 -14.60 18.60 17.30
CA ILE A 70 -13.28 18.73 17.94
C ILE A 70 -12.17 18.03 17.16
N GLY A 71 -12.52 17.26 16.12
CA GLY A 71 -11.54 16.59 15.27
C GLY A 71 -12.17 15.69 14.23
N PHE A 72 -11.33 15.03 13.44
CA PHE A 72 -11.74 14.11 12.39
C PHE A 72 -10.93 12.82 12.44
N ILE A 73 -11.61 11.68 12.27
CA ILE A 73 -10.98 10.38 12.09
C ILE A 73 -10.91 10.12 10.59
N PRO A 74 -9.73 9.90 9.98
CA PRO A 74 -9.62 9.47 8.60
C PRO A 74 -10.02 7.99 8.51
N LEU A 75 -11.33 7.73 8.45
CA LEU A 75 -11.92 6.41 8.61
C LEU A 75 -11.40 5.44 7.54
N GLN A 76 -11.53 5.82 6.27
CA GLN A 76 -11.10 4.99 5.15
C GLN A 76 -9.64 4.58 5.27
N ASP A 77 -8.77 5.56 5.55
CA ASP A 77 -7.35 5.33 5.73
C ASP A 77 -7.05 4.41 6.94
N SER A 78 -7.79 4.58 8.03
CA SER A 78 -7.64 3.77 9.24
C SER A 78 -8.02 2.30 8.97
N ILE A 79 -9.11 2.08 8.24
CA ILE A 79 -9.57 0.74 7.84
C ILE A 79 -8.52 0.07 6.95
N ILE A 80 -8.10 0.72 5.85
CA ILE A 80 -7.19 0.11 4.89
C ILE A 80 -5.79 -0.11 5.48
N THR A 81 -5.33 0.80 6.35
CA THR A 81 -4.08 0.63 7.09
C THR A 81 -4.14 -0.59 8.01
N LYS A 82 -5.26 -0.79 8.72
CA LYS A 82 -5.43 -1.96 9.60
C LYS A 82 -5.55 -3.26 8.79
N LEU A 83 -6.24 -3.21 7.64
CA LEU A 83 -6.38 -4.34 6.73
C LEU A 83 -5.01 -4.78 6.17
N LYS A 84 -4.21 -3.83 5.68
CA LYS A 84 -2.82 -4.05 5.25
C LYS A 84 -1.97 -4.70 6.35
N LYS A 85 -2.07 -4.21 7.61
CA LYS A 85 -1.33 -4.80 8.73
C LYS A 85 -1.72 -6.25 9.02
N ASN A 86 -3.02 -6.57 8.98
CA ASN A 86 -3.50 -7.94 9.15
C ASN A 86 -2.98 -8.85 8.03
N MET A 87 -3.03 -8.36 6.79
CA MET A 87 -2.49 -9.04 5.61
C MET A 87 -1.00 -9.34 5.75
N GLU A 88 -0.17 -8.34 6.02
CA GLU A 88 1.27 -8.51 6.18
C GLU A 88 1.61 -9.46 7.34
N SER A 89 0.87 -9.38 8.45
CA SER A 89 1.02 -10.30 9.58
C SER A 89 0.74 -11.74 9.17
N TRP A 90 -0.34 -11.97 8.42
CA TRP A 90 -0.68 -13.30 7.93
C TRP A 90 0.33 -13.83 6.93
N ILE A 91 0.78 -13.02 5.96
CA ILE A 91 1.81 -13.42 4.99
C ILE A 91 3.11 -13.80 5.71
N ARG A 92 3.52 -13.00 6.70
CA ARG A 92 4.69 -13.33 7.53
C ARG A 92 4.48 -14.64 8.28
N LYS A 93 3.32 -14.89 8.85
CA LYS A 93 3.01 -16.17 9.51
C LYS A 93 3.01 -17.35 8.54
N MET A 94 2.48 -17.17 7.33
CA MET A 94 2.42 -18.19 6.28
C MET A 94 3.81 -18.63 5.80
N TRP A 95 4.77 -17.69 5.75
CA TRP A 95 6.10 -17.94 5.20
C TRP A 95 7.22 -18.00 6.24
N ASN A 96 6.92 -17.71 7.51
CA ASN A 96 7.78 -18.03 8.63
C ASN A 96 7.41 -19.41 9.16
N ASP A 97 8.36 -20.32 9.03
CA ASP A 97 8.32 -21.63 9.68
C ASP A 97 8.80 -21.47 11.14
N GLU A 98 8.33 -22.31 12.04
CA GLU A 98 8.89 -22.37 13.41
C GLU A 98 10.28 -23.04 13.39
N ASP A 99 10.51 -23.96 12.45
CA ASP A 99 11.73 -24.75 12.31
C ASP A 99 12.74 -24.20 11.28
N LYS A 100 12.41 -23.11 10.57
CA LYS A 100 13.28 -22.47 9.57
C LYS A 100 13.60 -21.04 9.96
N LYS A 101 14.80 -20.59 9.57
CA LYS A 101 15.24 -19.20 9.72
C LYS A 101 14.14 -18.26 9.19
N LYS A 102 13.62 -17.42 10.09
CA LYS A 102 12.54 -16.45 9.83
C LYS A 102 12.78 -15.75 8.48
N LYS A 103 11.93 -16.05 7.48
CA LYS A 103 12.00 -15.36 6.19
C LYS A 103 11.64 -13.91 6.43
N ASP A 104 12.63 -13.05 6.28
CA ASP A 104 12.43 -11.62 6.44
C ASP A 104 11.69 -11.06 5.21
N ILE A 105 10.37 -11.21 5.21
CA ILE A 105 9.50 -10.78 4.11
C ILE A 105 9.63 -9.27 3.93
N LYS A 106 10.07 -8.87 2.74
CA LYS A 106 10.23 -7.48 2.35
C LYS A 106 9.03 -7.00 1.59
N VAL A 107 8.63 -5.78 1.89
CA VAL A 107 7.46 -5.13 1.30
C VAL A 107 7.86 -3.76 0.77
N PHE A 108 7.36 -3.43 -0.42
CA PHE A 108 7.25 -2.07 -0.94
C PHE A 108 5.77 -1.75 -1.12
N THR A 109 5.34 -0.54 -0.81
CA THR A 109 3.97 -0.07 -1.03
C THR A 109 4.04 1.29 -1.69
N ALA A 110 3.42 1.42 -2.87
CA ALA A 110 3.01 2.71 -3.39
C ALA A 110 1.56 2.97 -2.95
N TYR A 111 1.32 4.16 -2.42
CA TYR A 111 -0.01 4.65 -2.11
C TYR A 111 -0.53 5.40 -3.34
N GLU A 112 -1.83 5.40 -3.57
CA GLU A 112 -2.47 6.18 -4.62
C GLU A 112 -3.85 6.63 -4.12
N TYR A 113 -4.18 7.89 -4.29
CA TYR A 113 -5.55 8.36 -4.09
C TYR A 113 -6.32 8.30 -5.41
N HIS A 114 -7.56 7.82 -5.36
CA HIS A 114 -8.51 7.94 -6.46
C HIS A 114 -9.09 9.37 -6.56
N ARG A 115 -9.92 9.63 -7.57
CA ARG A 115 -10.53 10.96 -7.81
C ARG A 115 -11.44 11.42 -6.68
N ASP A 116 -11.95 10.49 -5.91
CA ASP A 116 -12.84 10.69 -4.77
C ASP A 116 -12.10 10.63 -3.43
N TYR A 117 -10.77 10.74 -3.44
CA TYR A 117 -9.90 10.62 -2.27
C TYR A 117 -9.91 9.23 -1.59
N THR A 118 -10.47 8.20 -2.24
CA THR A 118 -10.35 6.84 -1.72
C THR A 118 -8.92 6.34 -1.90
N LEU A 119 -8.33 5.81 -0.82
CA LEU A 119 -6.95 5.32 -0.84
C LEU A 119 -6.88 3.92 -1.45
N HIS A 120 -5.99 3.78 -2.42
CA HIS A 120 -5.59 2.55 -3.08
C HIS A 120 -4.14 2.21 -2.75
N LEU A 121 -3.86 0.93 -2.52
CA LEU A 121 -2.53 0.45 -2.17
C LEU A 121 -2.00 -0.50 -3.24
N HIS A 122 -0.80 -0.24 -3.73
CA HIS A 122 -0.03 -1.13 -4.60
C HIS A 122 1.10 -1.77 -3.80
N ILE A 123 0.93 -3.02 -3.38
CA ILE A 123 1.80 -3.69 -2.41
C ILE A 123 2.61 -4.78 -3.11
N TYR A 124 3.93 -4.69 -3.06
CA TYR A 124 4.87 -5.67 -3.58
C TYR A 124 5.46 -6.44 -2.42
N VAL A 125 5.26 -7.75 -2.41
CA VAL A 125 5.76 -8.68 -1.41
C VAL A 125 6.87 -9.51 -2.05
N PHE A 126 8.10 -9.28 -1.62
CA PHE A 126 9.29 -9.89 -2.22
C PHE A 126 9.67 -11.20 -1.52
N GLY A 127 10.20 -12.15 -2.30
CA GLY A 127 10.77 -13.39 -1.79
C GLY A 127 9.77 -14.52 -1.59
N ILE A 128 8.53 -14.36 -2.06
CA ILE A 128 7.50 -15.42 -2.04
C ILE A 128 7.08 -15.75 -3.48
N PRO A 129 7.02 -17.04 -3.84
CA PRO A 129 6.56 -17.47 -5.16
C PRO A 129 5.04 -17.40 -5.30
N TYR A 130 4.31 -17.60 -4.21
CA TYR A 130 2.84 -17.64 -4.18
C TYR A 130 2.34 -17.03 -2.87
N LEU A 131 1.05 -16.72 -2.76
CA LEU A 131 0.46 -16.20 -1.53
C LEU A 131 0.43 -17.25 -0.42
N ILE A 132 0.06 -18.48 -0.77
CA ILE A 132 0.01 -19.62 0.13
C ILE A 132 1.14 -20.57 -0.22
N ASP A 133 1.93 -20.94 0.78
CA ASP A 133 2.83 -22.08 0.66
C ASP A 133 2.00 -23.37 0.75
N TRP A 134 1.60 -23.90 -0.40
CA TRP A 134 0.77 -25.11 -0.46
C TRP A 134 1.50 -26.39 -0.05
N SER A 135 2.83 -26.35 0.08
CA SER A 135 3.59 -27.47 0.67
C SER A 135 3.40 -27.54 2.19
N ARG A 136 3.00 -26.42 2.80
CA ARG A 136 2.82 -26.32 4.24
C ARG A 136 1.61 -27.12 4.70
N LYS A 137 1.80 -27.83 5.82
CA LYS A 137 0.74 -28.55 6.51
C LYS A 137 0.23 -27.73 7.69
N PHE A 138 -1.08 -27.76 7.93
CA PHE A 138 -1.73 -26.97 8.96
C PHE A 138 -2.60 -27.81 9.90
N GLY A 139 -2.75 -27.31 11.13
CA GLY A 139 -3.60 -27.91 12.16
C GLY A 139 -3.07 -29.22 12.73
N ARG A 140 -3.77 -29.76 13.73
CA ARG A 140 -3.39 -31.03 14.40
C ARG A 140 -3.33 -32.22 13.44
N LYS A 141 -4.18 -32.21 12.40
CA LYS A 141 -4.24 -33.27 11.37
C LYS A 141 -3.19 -33.12 10.26
N LYS A 142 -2.32 -32.10 10.32
CA LYS A 142 -1.31 -31.79 9.29
C LYS A 142 -1.89 -31.82 7.87
N GLU A 143 -3.05 -31.20 7.69
CA GLU A 143 -3.75 -31.19 6.40
C GLU A 143 -3.11 -30.19 5.42
N ASN A 144 -3.34 -30.38 4.11
CA ASN A 144 -2.88 -29.44 3.08
C ASN A 144 -3.39 -28.00 3.39
N ALA A 145 -2.55 -27.00 3.16
CA ALA A 145 -2.89 -25.59 3.41
C ALA A 145 -4.23 -25.19 2.80
N PHE A 146 -4.51 -25.52 1.54
CA PHE A 146 -5.76 -25.15 0.90
C PHE A 146 -6.96 -25.74 1.63
N ILE A 147 -6.94 -27.05 1.88
CA ILE A 147 -8.03 -27.75 2.59
C ILE A 147 -8.25 -27.16 3.98
N TYR A 148 -7.16 -26.86 4.70
CA TYR A 148 -7.25 -26.18 6.00
C TYR A 148 -8.02 -24.87 5.90
N TYR A 149 -7.68 -24.00 4.94
CA TYR A 149 -8.33 -22.69 4.81
C TYR A 149 -9.77 -22.79 4.33
N PHE A 150 -10.04 -23.62 3.31
CA PHE A 150 -11.42 -23.83 2.83
C PHE A 150 -12.33 -24.33 3.95
N ARG A 151 -11.87 -25.33 4.73
CA ARG A 151 -12.61 -25.90 5.85
C ARG A 151 -12.75 -24.92 7.01
N LYS A 152 -11.64 -24.31 7.46
CA LYS A 152 -11.63 -23.44 8.64
C LYS A 152 -12.46 -22.17 8.47
N TYR A 153 -12.50 -21.63 7.26
CA TYR A 153 -13.18 -20.36 6.98
C TYR A 153 -14.43 -20.55 6.10
N ASN A 154 -14.87 -21.80 5.89
CA ASN A 154 -16.04 -22.15 5.07
C ASN A 154 -16.06 -21.45 3.69
N ILE A 155 -14.93 -21.51 2.98
CA ILE A 155 -14.77 -20.84 1.69
C ILE A 155 -15.35 -21.77 0.61
N PRO A 156 -16.15 -21.26 -0.34
CA PRO A 156 -16.62 -22.07 -1.46
C PRO A 156 -15.47 -22.36 -2.45
N ILE A 157 -15.50 -23.55 -3.04
CA ILE A 157 -14.56 -23.92 -4.11
C ILE A 157 -14.83 -23.04 -5.35
N PRO A 158 -13.79 -22.49 -6.01
CA PRO A 158 -13.94 -21.67 -7.21
C PRO A 158 -14.75 -22.38 -8.29
N LYS A 159 -15.70 -21.66 -8.91
CA LYS A 159 -16.59 -22.21 -9.95
C LYS A 159 -15.80 -22.78 -11.12
N GLU A 160 -14.72 -22.10 -11.49
CA GLU A 160 -13.81 -22.48 -12.57
C GLU A 160 -13.19 -23.86 -12.34
N LEU A 161 -12.88 -24.20 -11.08
CA LEU A 161 -12.33 -25.52 -10.74
C LEU A 161 -13.43 -26.58 -10.62
N LYS A 162 -14.63 -26.21 -10.18
CA LYS A 162 -15.78 -27.11 -10.20
C LYS A 162 -16.11 -27.55 -11.63
N GLU A 163 -16.13 -26.60 -12.55
CA GLU A 163 -16.41 -26.85 -13.98
C GLU A 163 -15.29 -27.64 -14.64
N LYS A 164 -14.02 -27.27 -14.40
CA LYS A 164 -12.87 -27.91 -15.04
C LYS A 164 -12.63 -29.35 -14.58
N TYR A 165 -12.87 -29.65 -13.30
CA TYR A 165 -12.51 -30.94 -12.69
C TYR A 165 -13.70 -31.74 -12.14
N GLY A 166 -14.93 -31.23 -12.27
CA GLY A 166 -16.12 -31.87 -11.71
C GLY A 166 -16.18 -31.85 -10.18
N ILE A 167 -15.42 -30.98 -9.52
CA ILE A 167 -15.29 -30.97 -8.05
C ILE A 167 -16.55 -30.38 -7.41
N GLN A 168 -17.30 -31.19 -6.67
CA GLN A 168 -18.48 -30.80 -5.91
C GLN A 168 -18.20 -30.67 -4.41
N SER A 169 -17.20 -31.39 -3.90
CA SER A 169 -16.90 -31.44 -2.46
C SER A 169 -15.44 -31.08 -2.11
N LEU A 170 -15.20 -30.69 -0.85
CA LEU A 170 -13.84 -30.48 -0.36
C LEU A 170 -13.01 -31.77 -0.31
N GLN A 171 -13.68 -32.92 -0.20
CA GLN A 171 -13.04 -34.22 -0.20
C GLN A 171 -12.48 -34.55 -1.59
N GLU A 172 -13.24 -34.30 -2.66
CA GLU A 172 -12.74 -34.43 -4.03
C GLU A 172 -11.60 -33.45 -4.32
N LEU A 173 -11.71 -32.19 -3.88
CA LEU A 173 -10.61 -31.22 -4.01
C LEU A 173 -9.33 -31.73 -3.32
N LYS A 174 -9.48 -32.33 -2.14
CA LYS A 174 -8.37 -32.92 -1.39
C LYS A 174 -7.73 -34.06 -2.18
N GLU A 175 -8.52 -34.97 -2.74
CA GLU A 175 -8.02 -36.08 -3.55
C GLU A 175 -7.25 -35.59 -4.79
N LYS A 176 -7.77 -34.57 -5.49
CA LYS A 176 -7.07 -33.93 -6.61
C LYS A 176 -5.74 -33.28 -6.20
N LEU A 177 -5.70 -32.67 -5.02
CA LEU A 177 -4.48 -32.08 -4.46
C LEU A 177 -3.46 -33.15 -4.06
N ASP A 178 -3.92 -34.24 -3.44
CA ASP A 178 -3.06 -35.33 -2.96
C ASP A 178 -2.50 -36.15 -4.13
N LYS A 179 -3.22 -36.27 -5.25
CA LYS A 179 -2.76 -36.88 -6.51
C LYS A 179 -1.97 -35.93 -7.42
N GLU A 180 -1.72 -34.69 -6.97
CA GLU A 180 -1.03 -33.64 -7.74
C GLU A 180 -1.66 -33.30 -9.11
N GLU A 181 -2.96 -33.53 -9.29
CA GLU A 181 -3.67 -33.34 -10.56
C GLU A 181 -3.97 -31.85 -10.90
N LEU A 182 -3.74 -30.96 -9.93
CA LEU A 182 -3.95 -29.51 -10.08
C LEU A 182 -2.68 -28.82 -10.58
N SER A 183 -2.80 -28.04 -11.66
CA SER A 183 -1.70 -27.25 -12.20
C SER A 183 -1.30 -26.11 -11.26
N VAL A 184 -0.16 -25.47 -11.54
CA VAL A 184 0.31 -24.29 -10.79
C VAL A 184 -0.69 -23.13 -10.88
N ASP A 185 -1.34 -22.96 -12.04
CA ASP A 185 -2.33 -21.91 -12.25
C ASP A 185 -3.59 -22.18 -11.43
N ASP A 186 -4.03 -23.44 -11.35
CA ASP A 186 -5.16 -23.83 -10.49
C ASP A 186 -4.86 -23.59 -9.01
N LYS A 187 -3.64 -23.94 -8.56
CA LYS A 187 -3.18 -23.66 -7.17
C LYS A 187 -3.07 -22.16 -6.90
N THR A 188 -2.71 -21.36 -7.89
CA THR A 188 -2.68 -19.90 -7.81
C THR A 188 -4.09 -19.32 -7.69
N LEU A 189 -5.05 -19.86 -8.45
CA LEU A 189 -6.46 -19.50 -8.35
C LEU A 189 -7.02 -19.81 -6.95
N LEU A 190 -6.79 -21.02 -6.42
CA LEU A 190 -7.16 -21.39 -5.05
C LEU A 190 -6.56 -20.41 -4.03
N SER A 191 -5.28 -20.07 -4.20
CA SER A 191 -4.58 -19.12 -3.32
C SER A 191 -5.22 -17.74 -3.35
N LYS A 192 -5.59 -17.23 -4.54
CA LYS A 192 -6.29 -15.95 -4.71
C LYS A 192 -7.63 -15.98 -3.99
N TYR A 193 -8.45 -17.02 -4.22
CA TYR A 193 -9.76 -17.15 -3.59
C TYR A 193 -9.69 -17.20 -2.06
N ILE A 194 -8.77 -18.01 -1.52
CA ILE A 194 -8.58 -18.08 -0.06
C ILE A 194 -8.17 -16.72 0.50
N PHE A 195 -7.22 -16.08 -0.15
CA PHE A 195 -6.68 -14.82 0.33
C PHE A 195 -7.72 -13.68 0.27
N THR A 196 -8.56 -13.63 -0.78
CA THR A 196 -9.69 -12.71 -0.85
C THR A 196 -10.69 -12.93 0.29
N ALA A 197 -11.03 -14.19 0.60
CA ALA A 197 -11.92 -14.51 1.71
C ALA A 197 -11.33 -14.13 3.08
N LEU A 198 -10.02 -14.31 3.28
CA LEU A 198 -9.34 -13.87 4.49
C LEU A 198 -9.37 -12.34 4.65
N LEU A 199 -9.18 -11.61 3.55
CA LEU A 199 -9.27 -10.16 3.54
C LEU A 199 -10.69 -9.66 3.80
N ASP A 200 -11.71 -10.31 3.23
CA ASP A 200 -13.13 -10.05 3.55
C ASP A 200 -13.40 -10.24 5.05
N MET A 201 -13.00 -11.39 5.62
CA MET A 201 -13.14 -11.66 7.05
C MET A 201 -12.43 -10.60 7.91
N TRP A 202 -11.20 -10.21 7.58
CA TRP A 202 -10.48 -9.18 8.33
C TRP A 202 -11.15 -7.82 8.20
N LEU A 203 -11.65 -7.46 7.03
CA LEU A 203 -12.38 -6.22 6.82
C LEU A 203 -13.64 -6.20 7.67
N GLN A 204 -14.47 -7.26 7.64
CA GLN A 204 -15.67 -7.35 8.47
C GLN A 204 -15.36 -7.18 9.97
N LYS A 205 -14.30 -7.81 10.47
CA LYS A 205 -13.83 -7.64 11.86
C LYS A 205 -13.41 -6.21 12.17
N ILE A 206 -12.71 -5.56 11.23
CA ILE A 206 -12.33 -4.14 11.37
C ILE A 206 -13.58 -3.26 11.41
N LEU A 207 -14.51 -3.43 10.47
CA LEU A 207 -15.74 -2.66 10.38
C LEU A 207 -16.62 -2.84 11.61
N THR A 208 -16.72 -4.06 12.14
CA THR A 208 -17.44 -4.35 13.40
C THR A 208 -16.86 -3.53 14.55
N ARG A 209 -15.53 -3.53 14.69
CA ARG A 209 -14.85 -2.80 15.77
C ARG A 209 -15.00 -1.29 15.61
N PHE A 210 -14.79 -0.75 14.42
CA PHE A 210 -14.97 0.69 14.17
C PHE A 210 -16.43 1.10 14.34
N GLY A 211 -17.38 0.33 13.80
CA GLY A 211 -18.80 0.59 13.91
C GLY A 211 -19.29 0.60 15.36
N SER A 212 -18.81 -0.33 16.19
CA SER A 212 -19.10 -0.36 17.63
C SER A 212 -18.60 0.89 18.36
N VAL A 213 -17.36 1.30 18.11
CA VAL A 213 -16.76 2.49 18.76
C VAL A 213 -17.48 3.77 18.32
N LEU A 214 -17.84 3.86 17.04
CA LEU A 214 -18.43 5.05 16.44
C LEU A 214 -19.96 5.07 16.48
N ARG A 215 -20.58 3.99 16.98
CA ARG A 215 -22.04 3.78 17.03
C ARG A 215 -22.71 3.93 15.65
N ILE A 216 -22.09 3.35 14.62
CA ILE A 216 -22.59 3.34 13.23
C ILE A 216 -22.50 1.94 12.62
N ASN A 217 -23.39 1.59 11.69
CA ASN A 217 -23.44 0.24 11.12
C ASN A 217 -22.58 0.07 9.84
N LEU A 218 -21.26 0.19 9.99
CA LEU A 218 -20.30 0.05 8.88
C LEU A 218 -20.30 -1.36 8.26
N LEU A 219 -20.48 -2.40 9.08
CA LEU A 219 -20.50 -3.77 8.60
C LEU A 219 -21.71 -4.02 7.70
N GLU A 220 -22.90 -3.59 8.11
CA GLU A 220 -24.11 -3.78 7.32
C GLU A 220 -24.03 -3.05 5.97
N ALA A 221 -23.54 -1.80 5.96
CA ALA A 221 -23.31 -1.07 4.72
C ALA A 221 -22.38 -1.83 3.75
N TYR A 222 -21.32 -2.43 4.29
CA TYR A 222 -20.41 -3.27 3.52
C TYR A 222 -21.06 -4.55 3.00
N LEU A 223 -21.82 -5.27 3.82
CA LEU A 223 -22.48 -6.51 3.41
C LEU A 223 -23.50 -6.26 2.29
N ARG A 224 -24.30 -5.19 2.40
CA ARG A 224 -25.24 -4.76 1.35
C ARG A 224 -24.53 -4.40 0.06
N TYR A 225 -23.41 -3.66 0.15
CA TYR A 225 -22.59 -3.33 -1.02
C TYR A 225 -22.00 -4.59 -1.67
N LYS A 226 -21.46 -5.50 -0.86
CA LYS A 226 -20.85 -6.76 -1.32
C LYS A 226 -21.86 -7.62 -2.07
N GLU A 227 -23.07 -7.72 -1.55
CA GLU A 227 -24.18 -8.44 -2.18
C GLU A 227 -24.59 -7.78 -3.51
N LYS A 228 -24.81 -6.47 -3.50
CA LYS A 228 -25.18 -5.69 -4.68
C LYS A 228 -24.17 -5.83 -5.82
N GLU A 229 -22.88 -5.68 -5.52
CA GLU A 229 -21.79 -5.72 -6.50
C GLU A 229 -21.28 -7.15 -6.77
N ARG A 230 -21.85 -8.17 -6.11
CA ARG A 230 -21.47 -9.59 -6.20
C ARG A 230 -19.97 -9.83 -5.97
N LEU A 231 -19.42 -9.14 -4.98
CA LEU A 231 -17.98 -9.20 -4.66
C LEU A 231 -17.68 -10.29 -3.64
N GLN A 232 -16.51 -10.90 -3.75
CA GLN A 232 -16.01 -11.81 -2.72
C GLN A 232 -15.38 -11.06 -1.53
N GLY A 233 -14.70 -9.93 -1.79
CA GLY A 233 -13.94 -9.19 -0.79
C GLY A 233 -13.29 -7.92 -1.35
N PRO A 234 -12.41 -7.25 -0.58
CA PRO A 234 -11.82 -5.95 -0.95
C PRO A 234 -10.54 -6.04 -1.82
N ILE A 235 -10.18 -7.22 -2.33
CA ILE A 235 -9.03 -7.34 -3.23
C ILE A 235 -9.46 -6.93 -4.62
N ASN A 236 -8.68 -6.03 -5.22
CA ASN A 236 -8.87 -5.67 -6.62
C ASN A 236 -8.07 -6.63 -7.51
N ASP A 237 -6.76 -6.76 -7.30
CA ASP A 237 -5.90 -7.56 -8.17
C ASP A 237 -4.71 -8.20 -7.45
N ILE A 238 -4.27 -9.34 -7.98
CA ILE A 238 -3.09 -10.08 -7.53
C ILE A 238 -2.31 -10.52 -8.77
N HIS A 239 -1.05 -10.15 -8.85
CA HIS A 239 -0.17 -10.49 -9.95
C HIS A 239 1.13 -11.11 -9.43
N GLN A 240 1.53 -12.21 -10.05
CA GLN A 240 2.85 -12.77 -9.82
C GLN A 240 3.86 -12.04 -10.74
N ILE A 241 5.06 -11.87 -10.21
CA ILE A 241 6.20 -11.25 -10.89
C ILE A 241 7.40 -12.17 -10.69
N LYS A 242 8.10 -12.48 -11.78
CA LYS A 242 9.28 -13.33 -11.79
C LYS A 242 10.40 -12.68 -12.57
N ASN A 243 11.59 -12.62 -11.99
CA ASN A 243 12.76 -11.95 -12.56
C ASN A 243 12.45 -10.51 -13.00
N GLY A 244 11.69 -9.77 -12.20
CA GLY A 244 11.29 -8.39 -12.51
C GLY A 244 10.34 -8.22 -13.71
N LYS A 245 9.68 -9.30 -14.17
CA LYS A 245 8.69 -9.28 -15.26
C LYS A 245 7.35 -9.84 -14.77
N TRP A 246 6.24 -9.32 -15.28
CA TRP A 246 4.91 -9.86 -15.02
C TRP A 246 4.82 -11.31 -15.48
N THR A 247 4.27 -12.19 -14.66
CA THR A 247 3.91 -13.55 -15.08
C THR A 247 2.42 -13.58 -15.35
N GLY A 248 2.04 -13.67 -16.62
CA GLY A 248 0.65 -13.58 -17.08
C GLY A 248 0.21 -12.16 -17.42
N LYS A 249 -1.09 -11.89 -17.31
CA LYS A 249 -1.68 -10.61 -17.67
C LYS A 249 -1.26 -9.53 -16.67
N PRO A 250 -0.64 -8.42 -17.12
CA PRO A 250 -0.25 -7.35 -16.22
C PRO A 250 -1.48 -6.52 -15.78
N PRO A 251 -1.38 -5.66 -14.75
CA PRO A 251 -2.45 -4.76 -14.36
C PRO A 251 -2.95 -3.94 -15.56
N LYS A 252 -4.25 -3.70 -15.68
CA LYS A 252 -4.82 -3.02 -16.85
C LYS A 252 -4.17 -1.66 -17.12
N ASP A 253 -3.93 -0.89 -16.06
CA ASP A 253 -3.35 0.45 -16.15
C ASP A 253 -1.81 0.47 -16.25
N SER A 254 -1.19 -0.70 -16.32
CA SER A 254 0.22 -0.85 -16.73
C SER A 254 0.39 -0.83 -18.26
N VAL A 255 -0.69 -1.02 -19.01
CA VAL A 255 -0.71 -0.97 -20.47
C VAL A 255 -1.03 0.46 -20.90
N ILE A 256 -0.07 1.12 -21.56
CA ILE A 256 -0.24 2.45 -22.12
C ILE A 256 -0.52 2.28 -23.62
N GLU A 257 -1.70 2.69 -24.06
CA GLU A 257 -2.09 2.72 -25.46
C GLU A 257 -1.93 4.16 -26.00
N TYR A 258 -1.20 4.33 -27.09
CA TYR A 258 -0.88 5.67 -27.64
C TYR A 258 -1.84 6.12 -28.75
N SER A 259 -2.65 5.23 -29.29
CA SER A 259 -3.67 5.55 -30.30
C SER A 259 -4.90 4.65 -30.16
N SER A 260 -6.06 5.19 -30.49
CA SER A 260 -7.34 4.47 -30.57
C SER A 260 -7.30 3.52 -31.76
N GLY A 261 -6.74 2.31 -31.56
CA GLY A 261 -6.58 1.32 -32.63
C GLY A 261 -5.20 0.68 -32.65
N ALA A 262 -4.86 -0.02 -31.57
CA ALA A 262 -3.95 -1.17 -31.51
C ALA A 262 -2.48 -1.09 -32.01
N CYS A 263 -1.97 -0.03 -32.62
CA CYS A 263 -0.65 -0.13 -33.26
C CYS A 263 0.55 0.05 -32.30
N TYR A 264 0.40 0.80 -31.20
CA TYR A 264 1.47 1.00 -30.23
C TYR A 264 0.98 0.86 -28.79
N ARG A 265 1.41 -0.24 -28.14
CA ARG A 265 1.15 -0.55 -26.74
C ARG A 265 2.47 -0.68 -25.99
N LYS A 266 2.64 0.08 -24.90
CA LYS A 266 3.77 -0.07 -23.98
C LYS A 266 3.29 -0.65 -22.68
N VAL A 267 3.82 -1.82 -22.32
CA VAL A 267 3.57 -2.43 -21.00
C VAL A 267 4.68 -1.96 -20.05
N LEU A 268 4.29 -1.27 -18.99
CA LEU A 268 5.24 -0.87 -17.95
C LEU A 268 5.80 -2.10 -17.23
N SER A 269 7.11 -2.11 -16.99
CA SER A 269 7.69 -3.13 -16.11
C SER A 269 7.12 -2.99 -14.68
N PRO A 270 7.13 -4.06 -13.87
CA PRO A 270 6.70 -3.99 -12.47
C PRO A 270 7.33 -2.84 -11.68
N LYS A 271 8.62 -2.55 -11.90
CA LYS A 271 9.30 -1.38 -11.30
C LYS A 271 8.70 -0.07 -11.80
N GLN A 272 8.59 0.10 -13.11
CA GLN A 272 8.05 1.32 -13.71
C GLN A 272 6.61 1.57 -13.28
N TYR A 273 5.82 0.51 -13.17
CA TYR A 273 4.45 0.56 -12.67
C TYR A 273 4.38 1.07 -11.23
N ALA A 274 5.17 0.51 -10.31
CA ALA A 274 5.22 1.01 -8.93
C ALA A 274 5.69 2.47 -8.85
N LEU A 275 6.69 2.84 -9.67
CA LEU A 275 7.25 4.19 -9.70
C LEU A 275 6.31 5.21 -10.34
N LYS A 276 5.43 4.82 -11.27
CA LYS A 276 4.41 5.70 -11.89
C LYS A 276 3.66 6.54 -10.84
N TYR A 277 3.25 5.90 -9.74
CA TYR A 277 2.50 6.57 -8.67
C TYR A 277 3.36 7.50 -7.82
N VAL A 278 4.64 7.16 -7.60
CA VAL A 278 5.59 8.02 -6.88
C VAL A 278 5.95 9.23 -7.75
N ILE A 279 6.19 9.01 -9.03
CA ILE A 279 6.57 10.01 -10.03
C ILE A 279 5.49 11.08 -10.17
N LYS A 280 4.22 10.69 -10.25
CA LYS A 280 3.08 11.62 -10.35
C LYS A 280 3.12 12.70 -9.27
N MET A 281 3.47 12.31 -8.04
CA MET A 281 3.56 13.24 -6.92
C MET A 281 4.78 14.15 -7.00
N VAL A 282 5.94 13.61 -7.40
CA VAL A 282 7.14 14.44 -7.59
C VAL A 282 6.91 15.49 -8.68
N TYR A 283 6.27 15.13 -9.79
CA TYR A 283 5.93 16.10 -10.83
C TYR A 283 5.00 17.20 -10.32
N ALA A 284 3.95 16.85 -9.57
CA ALA A 284 3.04 17.83 -8.99
C ALA A 284 3.78 18.83 -8.07
N ILE A 285 4.68 18.34 -7.22
CA ILE A 285 5.50 19.18 -6.32
C ILE A 285 6.51 20.01 -7.12
N ALA A 286 7.13 19.43 -8.15
CA ALA A 286 8.17 20.08 -8.94
C ALA A 286 7.63 21.21 -9.81
N GLN A 287 6.43 21.05 -10.37
CA GLN A 287 5.84 22.05 -11.24
C GLN A 287 5.23 23.20 -10.43
N GLY A 288 4.75 22.99 -9.19
CA GLY A 288 4.11 24.06 -8.42
C GLY A 288 2.84 24.59 -9.09
N VAL A 289 2.30 23.84 -10.05
CA VAL A 289 1.22 24.24 -10.96
C VAL A 289 -0.15 23.87 -10.38
N SER A 290 -1.14 24.68 -10.74
CA SER A 290 -2.58 24.36 -10.73
C SER A 290 -2.84 22.93 -11.22
N ILE A 291 -3.01 22.00 -10.28
CA ILE A 291 -3.34 20.62 -10.59
C ILE A 291 -4.74 20.59 -11.19
N GLU A 292 -4.89 19.99 -12.38
CA GLU A 292 -6.21 19.81 -12.99
C GLU A 292 -7.17 19.17 -11.98
N GLU A 293 -8.41 19.66 -11.93
CA GLU A 293 -9.42 19.24 -10.95
C GLU A 293 -9.54 17.71 -10.84
N LYS A 294 -9.47 17.01 -11.99
CA LYS A 294 -9.53 15.54 -12.07
C LYS A 294 -8.40 14.79 -11.34
N ASP A 295 -7.29 15.47 -11.07
CA ASP A 295 -6.09 14.94 -10.43
C ASP A 295 -5.80 15.58 -9.08
N GLN A 296 -6.54 16.62 -8.67
CA GLN A 296 -6.39 17.28 -7.38
C GLN A 296 -6.52 16.30 -6.22
N ALA A 297 -7.57 15.47 -6.20
CA ALA A 297 -7.76 14.49 -5.14
C ALA A 297 -6.58 13.52 -5.01
N LYS A 298 -5.98 13.16 -6.14
CA LYS A 298 -4.84 12.25 -6.21
C LYS A 298 -3.59 12.84 -5.55
N VAL A 299 -3.49 14.17 -5.50
CA VAL A 299 -2.33 14.89 -4.94
C VAL A 299 -2.64 15.41 -3.54
N TYR A 300 -3.77 16.10 -3.36
CA TYR A 300 -4.18 16.70 -2.09
C TYR A 300 -4.57 15.67 -1.05
N GLY A 301 -5.02 14.46 -1.42
CA GLY A 301 -5.29 13.40 -0.45
C GLY A 301 -4.09 13.09 0.45
N TYR A 302 -2.86 13.14 -0.09
CA TYR A 302 -1.67 12.94 0.73
C TYR A 302 -1.48 14.05 1.76
N TRP A 303 -1.77 15.29 1.39
CA TRP A 303 -1.68 16.45 2.27
C TRP A 303 -2.75 16.38 3.36
N LEU A 304 -4.02 16.26 2.96
CA LEU A 304 -5.18 16.21 3.85
C LEU A 304 -5.09 15.08 4.88
N PHE A 305 -4.65 13.89 4.48
CA PHE A 305 -4.59 12.73 5.36
C PHE A 305 -3.19 12.44 5.92
N GLY A 306 -2.24 13.35 5.69
CA GLY A 306 -0.90 13.20 6.22
C GLY A 306 -0.15 11.95 5.70
N LYS A 307 -0.51 11.41 4.54
CA LYS A 307 0.05 10.15 4.03
C LYS A 307 1.39 10.31 3.30
N ARG A 308 2.17 9.23 3.35
CA ARG A 308 3.40 9.07 2.56
C ARG A 308 3.02 8.59 1.15
N PHE A 309 3.77 8.99 0.13
CA PHE A 309 3.58 8.52 -1.24
C PHE A 309 3.94 7.03 -1.40
N ASN A 310 4.91 6.58 -0.62
CA ASN A 310 5.33 5.19 -0.59
C ASN A 310 5.95 4.81 0.76
N SER A 311 6.09 3.50 0.97
CA SER A 311 6.81 2.93 2.11
C SER A 311 7.51 1.65 1.67
N TYR A 312 8.67 1.35 2.22
CA TYR A 312 9.39 0.13 1.92
C TYR A 312 10.13 -0.39 3.15
N SER A 313 10.46 -1.68 3.14
CA SER A 313 11.25 -2.30 4.20
C SER A 313 12.65 -1.68 4.22
N PRO A 314 13.17 -1.20 5.37
CA PRO A 314 14.43 -0.45 5.42
C PRO A 314 15.62 -1.16 4.80
N SER A 315 15.70 -2.48 4.94
CA SER A 315 16.77 -3.31 4.39
C SER A 315 16.81 -3.37 2.85
N LEU A 316 15.80 -2.86 2.15
CA LEU A 316 15.83 -2.76 0.69
C LEU A 316 16.77 -1.63 0.21
N ILE A 317 17.15 -0.74 1.12
CA ILE A 317 18.23 0.22 0.90
C ILE A 317 19.39 -0.22 1.80
N PRO A 318 20.60 -0.45 1.24
CA PRO A 318 21.79 -0.66 2.05
C PRO A 318 21.88 0.46 3.08
N LYS A 319 22.20 0.12 4.33
CA LYS A 319 22.62 1.15 5.28
C LYS A 319 23.93 1.70 4.73
N GLU A 320 23.86 2.80 3.98
CA GLU A 320 25.05 3.63 3.77
C GLU A 320 25.62 3.88 5.16
N SER A 321 26.92 3.63 5.32
CA SER A 321 27.66 4.05 6.51
C SER A 321 27.19 5.46 6.81
N LYS A 322 26.62 5.69 8.00
CA LYS A 322 26.29 7.04 8.43
C LYS A 322 27.61 7.81 8.38
N GLU A 323 27.93 8.45 7.27
CA GLU A 323 28.77 9.63 7.31
C GLU A 323 28.10 10.48 8.37
N LYS A 324 28.84 10.73 9.47
CA LYS A 324 28.41 11.66 10.50
C LYS A 324 28.03 12.91 9.73
N MET A 325 26.73 13.14 9.54
CA MET A 325 26.25 14.42 9.07
C MET A 325 26.91 15.41 10.02
N LYS A 326 27.83 16.23 9.51
CA LYS A 326 28.38 17.34 10.31
C LYS A 326 27.18 18.00 10.95
N GLU A 327 27.19 18.05 12.28
CA GLU A 327 26.15 18.75 13.01
C GLU A 327 26.07 20.15 12.42
N SER A 328 24.88 20.50 11.95
CA SER A 328 24.63 21.83 11.40
C SER A 328 24.66 22.78 12.60
N TYR A 329 25.58 23.75 12.59
CA TYR A 329 25.70 24.85 13.55
C TYR A 329 24.50 25.83 13.51
N TRP A 330 23.30 25.36 13.20
CA TRP A 330 22.09 26.17 13.02
C TRP A 330 20.98 25.60 13.90
N HIS A 331 20.57 26.36 14.90
CA HIS A 331 19.52 26.04 15.86
C HIS A 331 18.18 26.58 15.38
N PHE A 332 17.11 25.79 15.47
CA PHE A 332 15.78 26.24 15.08
C PHE A 332 15.20 27.21 16.12
N VAL A 333 14.90 28.43 15.69
CA VAL A 333 14.33 29.49 16.55
C VAL A 333 12.81 29.46 16.50
N GLY A 334 12.22 29.35 15.31
CA GLY A 334 10.76 29.38 15.18
C GLY A 334 10.21 29.49 13.77
N VAL A 335 8.88 29.53 13.69
CA VAL A 335 8.12 29.79 12.45
C VAL A 335 7.36 31.09 12.64
N PHE A 336 7.74 32.11 11.87
CA PHE A 336 7.14 33.44 11.89
C PHE A 336 6.45 33.71 10.56
N ARG A 337 5.39 34.53 10.58
CA ARG A 337 4.97 35.23 9.36
C ARG A 337 6.00 36.31 9.07
N LYS A 338 6.28 36.60 7.79
CA LYS A 338 7.34 37.55 7.41
C LYS A 338 7.12 38.94 8.03
N LEU A 339 5.86 39.35 8.20
CA LEU A 339 5.46 40.60 8.83
C LEU A 339 5.52 40.57 10.37
N ASP A 340 5.57 39.38 10.97
CA ASP A 340 5.60 39.18 12.43
C ASP A 340 7.02 38.77 12.89
N LEU A 341 8.05 39.04 12.09
CA LEU A 341 9.44 38.75 12.45
C LEU A 341 9.91 39.78 13.50
N PRO A 342 10.42 39.33 14.67
CA PRO A 342 11.04 40.22 15.64
C PRO A 342 12.19 41.04 15.04
N ASP A 343 12.32 42.30 15.44
CA ASP A 343 13.34 43.23 14.93
C ASP A 343 14.77 42.70 15.09
N TYR A 344 15.09 42.10 16.25
CA TYR A 344 16.42 41.52 16.50
C TYR A 344 16.80 40.38 15.52
N ILE A 345 15.81 39.70 14.93
CA ILE A 345 16.03 38.71 13.88
C ILE A 345 16.28 39.42 12.55
N MET A 346 15.48 40.44 12.24
CA MET A 346 15.59 41.22 10.99
C MET A 346 16.93 41.95 10.88
N ASP A 347 17.40 42.51 11.99
CA ASP A 347 18.63 43.31 12.04
C ASP A 347 19.91 42.45 11.88
N ASN A 348 19.81 41.14 12.14
CA ASN A 348 20.93 40.19 12.10
C ASN A 348 20.70 39.05 11.08
N ILE A 349 19.91 39.29 10.02
CA ILE A 349 19.75 38.31 8.94
C ILE A 349 21.03 38.24 8.13
N LEU A 350 21.65 37.05 8.13
CA LEU A 350 22.77 36.72 7.25
C LEU A 350 22.27 36.36 5.84
N LEU A 351 21.23 35.53 5.74
CA LEU A 351 20.67 35.07 4.46
C LEU A 351 19.14 34.91 4.53
N ASP A 352 18.42 35.49 3.56
CA ASP A 352 17.00 35.25 3.31
C ASP A 352 16.81 34.35 2.07
N PHE A 353 16.34 33.12 2.29
CA PHE A 353 16.03 32.12 1.25
C PHE A 353 14.52 31.95 1.01
N THR A 354 13.70 32.96 1.37
CA THR A 354 12.25 32.95 1.14
C THR A 354 11.84 33.27 -0.29
#